data_AF-A0A9W8XE89-F1
#
_entry.id   AF-A0A9W8XE89-F1
#
_cell.length_a   1.000
_cell.length_b   1.000
_cell.length_c   1.000
_cell.angle_alpha   90.00
_cell.angle_beta   90.00
_cell.angle_gamma   90.00
#
_symmetry.space_group_name_H-M   'P 1'
#
loop_
_entity.id
_entity.type
_entity.pdbx_description
1 polymer ?
#
loop_
_entity_poly.entity_id
_entity_poly.type
_entity_poly.pdbx_seq_one_letter_code
_entity_poly.pdbx_strand_id
1 'polypeptide(L)'
;MFRSFRESSIVRIRAGKVQHQETFVAHETILARSDFFRNAMNGNWLESDTRTIEMSEDDPYTVGLYLQFIYVKELPHDSNEPLMDQLEQEYKDLAKVYVLANKLQDTTTKTCTVRRVFDLLQVNVDSEIWLAPDEEAVRTVYEGTYNNDPMRRLFVDVWLGADNWEISVAHDLLAEFFKDIIIATRVQAGLLHKNIAVEHGIERYIDQI
;
A
#
# COMPACT_ATOMS: atom_id res chain seq x y z
N MET A 1 3.94 -39.31 -4.77
CA MET A 1 4.08 -39.15 -6.23
C MET A 1 4.08 -37.65 -6.53
N PHE A 2 5.25 -37.05 -6.76
CA PHE A 2 5.40 -35.61 -7.03
C PHE A 2 4.92 -35.27 -8.45
N ARG A 3 3.61 -34.98 -8.60
CA ARG A 3 3.05 -34.50 -9.88
C ARG A 3 3.26 -33.00 -10.09
N SER A 4 3.53 -32.23 -9.04
CA SER A 4 3.53 -30.74 -9.09
C SER A 4 4.78 -30.09 -9.71
N PHE A 5 5.84 -30.86 -10.00
CA PHE A 5 7.10 -30.31 -10.53
C PHE A 5 7.36 -30.65 -12.00
N ARG A 6 6.45 -31.36 -12.67
CA ARG A 6 6.73 -31.90 -14.02
C ARG A 6 6.49 -30.90 -15.15
N GLU A 7 5.63 -29.91 -14.96
CA GLU A 7 5.33 -28.90 -15.97
C GLU A 7 5.09 -27.55 -15.28
N SER A 8 6.10 -26.67 -15.29
CA SER A 8 5.89 -25.26 -14.94
C SER A 8 5.67 -24.49 -16.23
N SER A 9 4.43 -24.11 -16.49
CA SER A 9 4.09 -23.23 -17.61
C SER A 9 4.52 -21.79 -17.30
N ILE A 10 4.98 -21.13 -18.36
CA ILE A 10 5.36 -19.73 -18.34
C ILE A 10 4.24 -18.91 -18.95
N VAL A 11 3.94 -17.78 -18.33
CA VAL A 11 2.95 -16.79 -18.78
C VAL A 11 3.68 -15.47 -19.02
N ARG A 12 3.30 -14.78 -20.10
CA ARG A 12 3.77 -13.41 -20.39
C ARG A 12 2.77 -12.41 -19.85
N ILE A 13 3.26 -11.34 -19.24
CA ILE A 13 2.44 -10.22 -18.78
C ILE A 13 2.93 -8.99 -19.53
N ARG A 14 2.06 -8.36 -20.32
CA ARG A 14 2.36 -7.09 -20.99
C ARG A 14 1.72 -5.96 -20.21
N ALA A 15 2.54 -5.11 -19.59
CA ALA A 15 2.07 -4.00 -18.76
C ALA A 15 2.38 -2.66 -19.42
N GLY A 16 1.50 -1.67 -19.21
CA GLY A 16 1.65 -0.33 -19.73
C GLY A 16 1.09 -0.11 -21.14
N LYS A 17 0.94 1.16 -21.49
CA LYS A 17 0.47 1.61 -22.81
C LYS A 17 1.53 1.32 -23.87
N VAL A 18 1.11 1.13 -25.12
CA VAL A 18 1.97 0.73 -26.26
C VAL A 18 3.31 1.47 -26.35
N GLN A 19 3.37 2.77 -26.01
CA GLN A 19 4.60 3.59 -26.09
C GLN A 19 5.62 3.30 -24.97
N HIS A 20 5.18 2.73 -23.85
CA HIS A 20 5.98 2.41 -22.66
C HIS A 20 5.68 0.99 -22.17
N GLN A 21 5.30 0.08 -23.07
CA GLN A 21 4.89 -1.26 -22.70
C GLN A 21 6.11 -2.12 -22.38
N GLU A 22 6.05 -2.85 -21.27
CA GLU A 22 7.06 -3.84 -20.91
C GLU A 22 6.46 -5.24 -20.85
N THR A 23 7.29 -6.25 -21.14
CA THR A 23 6.89 -7.66 -21.08
C THR A 23 7.63 -8.37 -19.96
N PHE A 24 6.87 -8.88 -19.00
CA PHE A 24 7.36 -9.73 -17.93
C PHE A 24 7.05 -11.20 -18.21
N VAL A 25 7.83 -12.08 -17.59
CA VAL A 25 7.70 -13.53 -17.73
C VAL A 25 7.62 -14.12 -16.33
N ALA A 26 6.57 -14.90 -16.05
CA ALA A 26 6.37 -15.49 -14.73
C ALA A 26 5.80 -16.91 -14.81
N HIS A 27 6.04 -17.70 -13.76
CA HIS A 27 5.51 -19.04 -13.61
C HIS A 27 4.03 -18.99 -13.26
N GLU A 28 3.22 -19.73 -14.01
CA GLU A 28 1.78 -19.87 -13.80
C GLU A 28 1.44 -20.30 -12.38
N THR A 29 2.22 -21.22 -11.81
CA THR A 29 2.01 -21.73 -10.44
C THR A 29 2.13 -20.64 -9.39
N ILE A 30 2.97 -19.63 -9.61
CA ILE A 30 3.14 -18.48 -8.71
C ILE A 30 2.01 -17.48 -8.93
N LEU A 31 1.63 -17.22 -10.18
CA LEU A 31 0.52 -16.30 -10.51
C LEU A 31 -0.84 -16.84 -10.04
N ALA A 32 -1.05 -18.16 -10.08
CA ALA A 32 -2.30 -18.83 -9.71
C ALA A 32 -2.72 -18.62 -8.25
N ARG A 33 -1.88 -18.00 -7.41
CA ARG A 33 -2.30 -17.52 -6.09
C ARG A 33 -3.38 -16.42 -6.16
N SER A 34 -3.37 -15.63 -7.23
CA SER A 34 -4.27 -14.51 -7.50
C SER A 34 -5.51 -15.00 -8.26
N ASP A 35 -6.68 -14.59 -7.80
CA ASP A 35 -7.95 -14.95 -8.44
C ASP A 35 -8.04 -14.35 -9.85
N PHE A 36 -7.54 -13.13 -10.04
CA PHE A 36 -7.42 -12.52 -11.35
C PHE A 36 -6.62 -13.40 -12.32
N PHE A 37 -5.40 -13.80 -11.95
CA PHE A 37 -4.57 -14.61 -12.84
C PHE A 37 -5.14 -16.01 -13.04
N ARG A 38 -5.72 -16.66 -12.02
CA ARG A 38 -6.40 -17.96 -12.22
C ARG A 38 -7.53 -17.85 -13.23
N ASN A 39 -8.35 -16.80 -13.14
CA ASN A 39 -9.46 -16.60 -14.05
C ASN A 39 -8.97 -16.26 -15.46
N ALA A 40 -7.93 -15.44 -15.58
CA ALA A 40 -7.33 -15.09 -16.88
C ALA A 40 -6.75 -16.33 -17.58
N MET A 41 -6.09 -17.23 -16.84
CA MET A 41 -5.47 -18.44 -17.40
C MET A 41 -6.47 -19.57 -17.71
N ASN A 42 -7.57 -19.65 -16.97
CA ASN A 42 -8.63 -20.65 -17.20
C ASN A 42 -9.73 -20.18 -18.17
N GLY A 43 -9.76 -18.90 -18.51
CA GLY A 43 -10.74 -18.29 -19.40
C GLY A 43 -10.23 -18.13 -20.85
N ASN A 44 -11.05 -17.48 -21.68
CA ASN A 44 -10.70 -17.14 -23.06
C ASN A 44 -9.71 -15.96 -23.20
N TRP A 45 -9.17 -15.46 -22.08
CA TRP A 45 -8.32 -14.27 -22.01
C TRP A 45 -6.86 -14.59 -22.34
N LEU A 46 -6.51 -15.86 -22.29
CA LEU A 46 -5.21 -16.35 -22.71
C LEU A 46 -5.19 -16.40 -24.24
N GLU A 47 -4.49 -15.46 -24.90
CA GLU A 47 -4.24 -15.55 -26.35
C GLU A 47 -3.52 -16.89 -26.63
N SER A 48 -4.21 -17.79 -27.33
CA SER A 48 -3.93 -19.24 -27.36
C SER A 48 -2.49 -19.58 -27.75
N ASP A 49 -1.89 -18.75 -28.60
CA ASP A 49 -0.60 -19.03 -29.20
C ASP A 49 0.56 -18.43 -28.40
N THR A 50 0.32 -17.42 -27.55
CA THR A 50 1.38 -16.67 -26.87
C THR A 50 1.37 -16.76 -25.35
N ARG A 51 0.25 -17.24 -24.76
CA ARG A 51 0.00 -17.27 -23.30
C ARG A 51 0.27 -15.92 -22.64
N THR A 52 -0.32 -14.87 -23.19
CA THR A 52 -0.10 -13.50 -22.75
C THR A 52 -1.33 -12.93 -22.03
N ILE A 53 -1.08 -12.20 -20.95
CA ILE A 53 -2.07 -11.43 -20.19
C ILE A 53 -1.76 -9.94 -20.40
N GLU A 54 -2.76 -9.19 -20.86
CA GLU A 54 -2.66 -7.75 -21.08
C GLU A 54 -3.06 -6.96 -19.83
N MET A 55 -2.19 -6.04 -19.43
CA MET A 55 -2.33 -5.13 -18.30
C MET A 55 -2.00 -3.70 -18.77
N SER A 56 -2.62 -3.27 -19.87
CA SER A 56 -2.21 -2.06 -20.61
C SER A 56 -2.44 -0.74 -19.85
N GLU A 57 -3.30 -0.74 -18.83
CA GLU A 57 -3.55 0.41 -17.95
C GLU A 57 -2.74 0.37 -16.65
N ASP A 58 -1.94 -0.69 -16.45
CA ASP A 58 -1.11 -0.85 -15.27
C ASP A 58 0.31 -0.35 -15.55
N ASP A 59 0.86 0.39 -14.61
CA ASP A 59 2.24 0.88 -14.66
C ASP A 59 3.23 -0.30 -14.67
N PRO A 60 4.14 -0.40 -15.66
CA PRO A 60 5.13 -1.47 -15.74
C PRO A 60 5.99 -1.62 -14.50
N TYR A 61 6.41 -0.50 -13.89
CA TYR A 61 7.25 -0.51 -12.70
C TYR A 61 6.51 -1.17 -11.52
N THR A 62 5.25 -0.80 -11.29
CA THR A 62 4.39 -1.40 -10.27
C THR A 62 4.15 -2.90 -10.51
N VAL A 63 3.97 -3.32 -11.76
CA VAL A 63 3.86 -4.75 -12.10
C VAL A 63 5.17 -5.48 -11.82
N GLY A 64 6.32 -4.88 -12.15
CA GLY A 64 7.65 -5.40 -11.83
C GLY A 64 7.85 -5.59 -10.33
N LEU A 65 7.53 -4.57 -9.52
CA LEU A 65 7.58 -4.64 -8.05
C LEU A 65 6.70 -5.76 -7.49
N TYR A 66 5.46 -5.86 -7.97
CA TYR A 66 4.55 -6.93 -7.56
C TYR A 66 5.13 -8.31 -7.88
N LEU A 67 5.66 -8.50 -9.10
CA LEU A 67 6.29 -9.76 -9.48
C LEU A 67 7.50 -10.07 -8.60
N GLN A 68 8.39 -9.12 -8.37
CA GLN A 68 9.52 -9.33 -7.46
C GLN A 68 9.04 -9.73 -6.06
N PHE A 69 8.06 -9.02 -5.51
CA PHE A 69 7.53 -9.25 -4.18
C PHE A 69 6.85 -10.62 -4.04
N ILE A 70 6.14 -11.11 -5.06
CA ILE A 70 5.52 -12.44 -4.97
C ILE A 70 6.53 -13.58 -5.02
N TYR A 71 7.69 -13.37 -5.67
CA TYR A 71 8.79 -14.34 -5.75
C TYR A 71 9.69 -14.31 -4.51
N VAL A 72 10.14 -13.13 -4.11
CA VAL A 72 11.25 -12.96 -3.14
C VAL A 72 10.76 -12.54 -1.76
N LYS A 73 9.54 -11.95 -1.66
CA LYS A 73 8.98 -11.35 -0.43
C LYS A 73 9.69 -10.09 0.06
N GLU A 74 10.51 -9.50 -0.79
CA GLU A 74 11.26 -8.27 -0.53
C GLU A 74 11.16 -7.36 -1.74
N LEU A 75 11.19 -6.05 -1.50
CA LEU A 75 11.23 -5.04 -2.55
C LEU A 75 12.68 -4.63 -2.85
N PRO A 76 12.98 -4.15 -4.06
CA PRO A 76 14.31 -3.63 -4.35
C PRO A 76 14.58 -2.41 -3.48
N HIS A 77 15.77 -2.33 -2.92
CA HIS A 77 16.26 -1.16 -2.20
C HIS A 77 17.67 -0.83 -2.69
N ASP A 78 18.00 0.46 -2.80
CA ASP A 78 19.37 0.89 -3.11
C ASP A 78 20.15 1.01 -1.81
N SER A 79 21.13 0.12 -1.60
CA SER A 79 21.97 0.12 -0.39
C SER A 79 22.88 1.34 -0.27
N ASN A 80 23.00 2.16 -1.31
CA ASN A 80 23.82 3.38 -1.29
C ASN A 80 23.06 4.60 -0.78
N GLU A 81 21.73 4.57 -0.74
CA GLU A 81 20.92 5.68 -0.26
C GLU A 81 20.89 5.74 1.27
N PRO A 82 20.64 6.90 1.88
CA PRO A 82 20.38 7.01 3.32
C PRO A 82 19.22 6.11 3.77
N LEU A 83 19.30 5.56 4.97
CA LEU A 83 18.28 4.63 5.50
C LEU A 83 16.86 5.24 5.49
N MET A 84 16.73 6.53 5.82
CA MET A 84 15.44 7.22 5.75
C MET A 84 14.83 7.20 4.34
N ASP A 85 15.62 7.54 3.33
CA ASP A 85 15.18 7.60 1.94
C ASP A 85 14.80 6.19 1.44
N GLN A 86 15.54 5.16 1.88
CA GLN A 86 15.19 3.77 1.60
C GLN A 86 13.84 3.38 2.21
N LEU A 87 13.58 3.73 3.47
CA LEU A 87 12.33 3.41 4.16
C LEU A 87 11.14 4.17 3.54
N GLU A 88 11.33 5.44 3.20
CA GLU A 88 10.31 6.26 2.53
C GLU A 88 9.94 5.67 1.17
N GLN A 89 10.94 5.29 0.37
CA GLN A 89 10.71 4.63 -0.91
C GLN A 89 10.01 3.28 -0.73
N GLU A 90 10.38 2.51 0.29
CA GLU A 90 9.75 1.22 0.55
C GLU A 90 8.26 1.38 0.91
N TYR A 91 7.86 2.43 1.63
CA TYR A 91 6.44 2.75 1.86
C TYR A 91 5.67 2.98 0.55
N LYS A 92 6.24 3.77 -0.37
CA LYS A 92 5.64 4.07 -1.68
C LYS A 92 5.47 2.80 -2.51
N ASP A 93 6.49 1.97 -2.54
CA ASP A 93 6.47 0.72 -3.31
C ASP A 93 5.51 -0.31 -2.69
N LEU A 94 5.46 -0.42 -1.36
CA LEU A 94 4.47 -1.27 -0.67
C LEU A 94 3.04 -0.80 -0.91
N ALA A 95 2.79 0.51 -0.95
CA ALA A 95 1.48 1.07 -1.29
C ALA A 95 1.07 0.68 -2.72
N LYS A 96 1.97 0.85 -3.70
CA LYS A 96 1.75 0.45 -5.11
C LYS A 96 1.47 -1.05 -5.23
N VAL A 97 2.27 -1.90 -4.58
CA VAL A 97 2.09 -3.36 -4.58
C VAL A 97 0.80 -3.77 -3.87
N TYR A 98 0.43 -3.13 -2.76
CA TYR A 98 -0.83 -3.42 -2.06
C TYR A 98 -2.05 -3.10 -2.94
N VAL A 99 -2.06 -1.94 -3.60
CA VAL A 99 -3.14 -1.52 -4.50
C VAL A 99 -3.24 -2.45 -5.70
N LEU A 100 -2.10 -2.79 -6.33
CA LEU A 100 -2.10 -3.74 -7.44
C LEU A 100 -2.58 -5.12 -6.98
N ALA A 101 -2.11 -5.61 -5.83
CA ALA A 101 -2.59 -6.88 -5.27
C ALA A 101 -4.10 -6.85 -4.96
N ASN A 102 -4.64 -5.69 -4.55
CA ASN A 102 -6.08 -5.49 -4.39
C ASN A 102 -6.84 -5.63 -5.72
N LYS A 103 -6.37 -4.98 -6.78
CA LYS A 103 -6.91 -5.12 -8.14
C LYS A 103 -6.83 -6.57 -8.65
N LEU A 104 -5.70 -7.24 -8.40
CA LEU A 104 -5.44 -8.62 -8.81
C LEU A 104 -6.10 -9.66 -7.89
N GLN A 105 -6.83 -9.22 -6.84
CA GLN A 105 -7.46 -10.11 -5.86
C GLN A 105 -6.47 -11.11 -5.22
N ASP A 106 -5.22 -10.70 -5.02
CA ASP A 106 -4.21 -11.48 -4.30
C ASP A 106 -4.20 -11.11 -2.82
N THR A 107 -5.11 -11.74 -2.07
CA THR A 107 -5.24 -11.53 -0.62
C THR A 107 -3.95 -11.86 0.14
N THR A 108 -3.16 -12.81 -0.36
CA THR A 108 -1.92 -13.17 0.34
C THR A 108 -0.88 -12.07 0.21
N THR A 109 -0.74 -11.50 -0.99
CA THR A 109 0.18 -10.38 -1.22
C THR A 109 -0.26 -9.14 -0.45
N LYS A 110 -1.57 -8.82 -0.42
CA LYS A 110 -2.12 -7.77 0.47
C LYS A 110 -1.73 -7.98 1.93
N THR A 111 -1.83 -9.22 2.43
CA THR A 111 -1.46 -9.55 3.82
C THR A 111 0.03 -9.40 4.06
N CYS A 112 0.86 -9.82 3.11
CA CYS A 112 2.32 -9.70 3.19
C CYS A 112 2.77 -8.24 3.19
N THR A 113 2.20 -7.37 2.37
CA THR A 113 2.57 -5.95 2.36
C THR A 113 2.13 -5.24 3.65
N VAL A 114 0.96 -5.56 4.20
CA VAL A 114 0.55 -5.07 5.53
C VAL A 114 1.55 -5.50 6.62
N ARG A 115 1.98 -6.77 6.61
CA ARG A 115 3.01 -7.24 7.54
C ARG A 115 4.33 -6.51 7.37
N ARG A 116 4.75 -6.30 6.12
CA ARG A 116 6.00 -5.59 5.84
C ARG A 116 5.94 -4.15 6.33
N VAL A 117 4.82 -3.45 6.16
CA VAL A 117 4.62 -2.12 6.76
C VAL A 117 4.79 -2.17 8.27
N PHE A 118 4.20 -3.17 8.95
CA PHE A 118 4.43 -3.36 10.40
C PHE A 118 5.90 -3.58 10.75
N ASP A 119 6.65 -4.33 9.94
CA ASP A 119 8.09 -4.54 10.15
C ASP A 119 8.87 -3.22 10.01
N LEU A 120 8.49 -2.33 9.07
CA LEU A 120 9.10 -1.00 8.93
C LEU A 120 8.92 -0.15 10.19
N LEU A 121 7.77 -0.24 10.86
CA LEU A 121 7.51 0.48 12.12
C LEU A 121 8.42 0.02 13.27
N GLN A 122 9.08 -1.14 13.16
CA GLN A 122 10.01 -1.65 14.16
C GLN A 122 11.47 -1.29 13.85
N VAL A 123 11.74 -0.66 12.71
CA VAL A 123 13.09 -0.22 12.34
C VAL A 123 13.45 1.01 13.18
N ASN A 124 14.51 0.89 13.97
CA ASN A 124 14.98 1.97 14.84
C ASN A 124 15.92 2.88 14.04
N VAL A 125 15.40 4.04 13.61
CA VAL A 125 16.20 5.11 13.03
C VAL A 125 16.61 6.03 14.18
N ASP A 126 17.89 5.99 14.57
CA ASP A 126 18.54 6.85 15.57
C ASP A 126 17.61 7.46 16.64
N SER A 127 17.11 6.60 17.55
CA SER A 127 16.42 6.97 18.80
C SER A 127 15.16 7.85 18.65
N GLU A 128 14.01 7.18 18.73
CA GLU A 128 12.66 7.70 19.03
C GLU A 128 11.80 8.20 17.86
N ILE A 129 12.33 8.31 16.64
CA ILE A 129 11.52 8.72 15.48
C ILE A 129 11.24 7.50 14.59
N TRP A 130 9.97 7.08 14.57
CA TRP A 130 9.45 6.14 13.58
C TRP A 130 8.98 6.89 12.32
N LEU A 131 9.33 6.38 11.13
CA LEU A 131 8.95 7.02 9.87
C LEU A 131 7.50 6.68 9.52
N ALA A 132 6.63 7.69 9.45
CA ALA A 132 5.27 7.56 8.95
C ALA A 132 5.26 7.48 7.40
N PRO A 133 4.24 6.82 6.79
CA PRO A 133 4.08 6.83 5.34
C PRO A 133 3.84 8.25 4.84
N ASP A 134 4.54 8.62 3.77
CA ASP A 134 4.48 9.94 3.18
C ASP A 134 3.19 10.20 2.39
N GLU A 135 3.08 11.41 1.83
CA GLU A 135 1.91 11.82 1.06
C GLU A 135 1.66 10.95 -0.17
N GLU A 136 2.70 10.55 -0.91
CA GLU A 136 2.56 9.71 -2.10
C GLU A 136 2.03 8.31 -1.73
N ALA A 137 2.58 7.69 -0.68
CA ALA A 137 2.12 6.40 -0.20
C ALA A 137 0.67 6.47 0.28
N VAL A 138 0.32 7.48 1.09
CA VAL A 138 -1.05 7.70 1.58
C VAL A 138 -2.01 7.88 0.40
N ARG A 139 -1.66 8.74 -0.56
CA ARG A 139 -2.49 8.99 -1.75
C ARG A 139 -2.72 7.73 -2.56
N THR A 140 -1.66 6.98 -2.83
CA THR A 140 -1.72 5.72 -3.56
C THR A 140 -2.72 4.74 -2.92
N VAL A 141 -2.65 4.55 -1.59
CA VAL A 141 -3.57 3.66 -0.88
C VAL A 141 -5.01 4.18 -0.93
N TYR A 142 -5.23 5.48 -0.72
CA TYR A 142 -6.58 6.06 -0.70
C TYR A 142 -7.24 6.09 -2.09
N GLU A 143 -6.49 6.29 -3.16
CA GLU A 143 -7.05 6.24 -4.53
C GLU A 143 -7.28 4.79 -4.99
N GLY A 144 -6.48 3.85 -4.52
CA GLY A 144 -6.48 2.45 -4.98
C GLY A 144 -7.32 1.45 -4.18
N THR A 145 -7.95 1.88 -3.09
CA THR A 145 -8.70 1.00 -2.17
C THR A 145 -10.08 1.56 -1.83
N TYR A 146 -10.90 0.80 -1.10
CA TYR A 146 -12.23 1.25 -0.65
C TYR A 146 -12.20 1.79 0.78
N ASN A 147 -13.27 2.47 1.20
CA ASN A 147 -13.42 2.99 2.57
C ASN A 147 -13.32 1.84 3.59
N ASN A 148 -12.58 2.04 4.68
CA ASN A 148 -12.29 1.00 5.69
C ASN A 148 -11.42 -0.17 5.19
N ASP A 149 -10.67 -0.01 4.09
CA ASP A 149 -9.64 -0.99 3.74
C ASP A 149 -8.57 -1.10 4.86
N PRO A 150 -8.04 -2.30 5.17
CA PRO A 150 -7.08 -2.50 6.25
C PRO A 150 -5.83 -1.63 6.18
N MET A 151 -5.29 -1.36 4.98
CA MET A 151 -4.08 -0.55 4.84
C MET A 151 -4.36 0.92 5.18
N ARG A 152 -5.55 1.45 4.82
CA ARG A 152 -5.96 2.80 5.24
C ARG A 152 -6.01 2.92 6.76
N ARG A 153 -6.63 1.95 7.44
CA ARG A 153 -6.68 1.94 8.91
C ARG A 153 -5.28 1.88 9.53
N LEU A 154 -4.40 1.05 8.99
CA LEU A 154 -3.02 0.97 9.45
C LEU A 154 -2.30 2.32 9.30
N PHE A 155 -2.43 2.98 8.15
CA PHE A 155 -1.80 4.30 7.94
C PHE A 155 -2.36 5.35 8.91
N VAL A 156 -3.67 5.32 9.17
CA VAL A 156 -4.27 6.18 10.20
C VAL A 156 -3.68 5.86 11.58
N ASP A 157 -3.57 4.58 11.97
CA ASP A 157 -3.02 4.17 13.26
C ASP A 157 -1.53 4.55 13.43
N VAL A 158 -0.76 4.58 12.34
CA VAL A 158 0.63 5.07 12.35
C VAL A 158 0.67 6.58 12.60
N TRP A 159 -0.12 7.35 11.84
CA TRP A 159 -0.18 8.80 11.97
C TRP A 159 -0.81 9.29 13.30
N LEU A 160 -1.79 8.53 13.83
CA LEU A 160 -1.81 8.08 15.22
C LEU A 160 -0.90 8.75 16.25
N GLY A 161 0.32 8.22 16.25
CA GLY A 161 1.39 8.61 17.17
C GLY A 161 2.56 9.26 16.43
N ALA A 162 2.32 9.81 15.24
CA ALA A 162 3.23 10.76 14.63
C ALA A 162 3.36 12.00 15.54
N ASP A 163 4.52 12.62 15.52
CA ASP A 163 4.76 13.82 16.33
C ASP A 163 3.94 15.00 15.80
N ASN A 164 3.60 15.93 16.70
CA ASN A 164 2.84 17.13 16.33
C ASN A 164 3.53 17.97 15.22
N TRP A 165 4.87 17.93 15.14
CA TRP A 165 5.59 18.65 14.09
C TRP A 165 5.35 18.02 12.71
N GLU A 166 5.30 16.69 12.60
CA GLU A 166 5.01 15.95 11.36
C GLU A 166 3.61 16.31 10.86
N ILE A 167 2.63 16.30 11.77
CA ILE A 167 1.25 16.69 11.46
C ILE A 167 1.19 18.16 11.01
N SER A 168 1.97 19.04 11.65
CA SER A 168 1.97 20.48 11.33
C SER A 168 2.55 20.82 9.97
N VAL A 169 3.43 19.97 9.42
CA VAL A 169 4.06 20.21 8.10
C VAL A 169 3.38 19.45 6.97
N ALA A 170 2.46 18.53 7.27
CA ALA A 170 1.78 17.66 6.32
C ALA A 170 0.63 18.35 5.53
N HIS A 171 0.90 19.51 4.94
CA HIS A 171 -0.11 20.39 4.33
C HIS A 171 -0.81 19.78 3.10
N ASP A 172 -0.15 18.84 2.42
CA ASP A 172 -0.62 18.29 1.14
C ASP A 172 -1.29 16.91 1.28
N LEU A 173 -1.45 16.39 2.51
CA LEU A 173 -2.18 15.14 2.73
C LEU A 173 -3.64 15.22 2.27
N LEU A 174 -4.16 14.09 1.80
CA LEU A 174 -5.53 13.98 1.32
C LEU A 174 -6.56 14.37 2.38
N ALA A 175 -7.54 15.19 1.98
CA ALA A 175 -8.61 15.63 2.88
C ALA A 175 -9.43 14.46 3.48
N GLU A 176 -9.56 13.34 2.75
CA GLU A 176 -10.19 12.13 3.29
C GLU A 176 -9.34 11.47 4.39
N PHE A 177 -8.03 11.43 4.22
CA PHE A 177 -7.11 10.90 5.22
C PHE A 177 -7.14 11.74 6.50
N PHE A 178 -7.12 13.08 6.38
CA PHE A 178 -7.28 13.96 7.54
C PHE A 178 -8.61 13.76 8.27
N LYS A 179 -9.71 13.54 7.54
CA LYS A 179 -11.00 13.22 8.16
C LYS A 179 -10.92 11.93 8.98
N ASP A 180 -10.27 10.90 8.44
CA ASP A 180 -10.11 9.62 9.13
C ASP A 180 -9.25 9.76 10.40
N ILE A 181 -8.15 10.53 10.33
CA ILE A 181 -7.33 10.88 11.52
C ILE A 181 -8.21 11.59 12.57
N ILE A 182 -8.92 12.65 12.19
CA ILE A 182 -9.76 13.43 13.12
C ILE A 182 -10.84 12.53 13.76
N ILE A 183 -11.49 11.67 12.99
CA ILE A 183 -12.50 10.74 13.49
C ILE A 183 -11.85 9.79 14.51
N ALA A 184 -10.70 9.21 14.18
CA ALA A 184 -9.99 8.28 15.05
C ALA A 184 -9.51 8.96 16.35
N THR A 185 -8.93 10.17 16.27
CA THR A 185 -8.56 10.98 17.45
C THR A 185 -9.76 11.25 18.36
N ARG A 186 -10.93 11.61 17.78
CA ARG A 186 -12.15 11.88 18.55
C ARG A 186 -12.69 10.65 19.26
N VAL A 187 -12.62 9.49 18.61
CA VAL A 187 -13.01 8.20 19.20
C VAL A 187 -12.07 7.88 20.37
N GLN A 188 -10.76 7.96 20.17
CA GLN A 188 -9.76 7.66 21.19
C GLN A 188 -9.84 8.60 22.41
N ALA A 189 -10.09 9.89 22.19
CA ALA A 189 -10.26 10.87 23.25
C ALA A 189 -11.66 10.84 23.92
N GLY A 190 -12.55 9.93 23.49
CA GLY A 190 -13.89 9.81 24.05
C GLY A 190 -14.73 11.09 23.90
N LEU A 191 -14.59 11.78 22.76
CA LEU A 191 -15.25 13.06 22.46
C LEU A 191 -16.57 12.89 21.69
N LEU A 192 -17.03 11.66 21.51
CA LEU A 192 -18.31 11.38 20.86
C LEU A 192 -19.45 11.96 21.71
N HIS A 193 -20.31 12.74 21.07
CA HIS A 193 -21.48 13.38 21.68
C HIS A 193 -21.19 14.40 22.81
N LYS A 194 -19.92 14.78 23.02
CA LYS A 194 -19.55 15.83 23.98
C LYS A 194 -19.65 17.23 23.37
N ASN A 195 -20.11 18.19 24.15
CA ASN A 195 -20.02 19.62 23.81
C ASN A 195 -18.84 20.24 24.55
N ILE A 196 -17.68 20.20 23.91
CA ILE A 196 -16.41 20.63 24.49
C ILE A 196 -16.42 22.12 24.85
N ALA A 197 -17.13 22.96 24.10
CA ALA A 197 -17.26 24.38 24.43
C ALA A 197 -18.04 24.60 25.73
N VAL A 198 -19.10 23.82 25.96
CA VAL A 198 -19.86 23.86 27.22
C VAL A 198 -19.02 23.33 28.39
N GLU A 199 -18.28 22.23 28.19
CA GLU A 199 -17.39 21.68 29.23
C GLU A 199 -16.26 22.65 29.61
N HIS A 200 -15.71 23.38 28.65
CA HIS A 200 -14.68 24.39 28.89
C HIS A 200 -15.20 25.66 29.60
N GLY A 201 -16.49 25.95 29.49
CA GLY A 201 -17.09 27.19 30.00
C GLY A 201 -16.73 28.43 29.16
N ILE A 202 -17.53 29.49 29.30
CA ILE A 202 -17.34 30.73 28.54
C ILE A 202 -16.03 31.45 28.88
N GLU A 203 -15.59 31.37 30.13
CA GLU A 203 -14.39 32.05 30.66
C GLU A 203 -13.12 31.72 29.84
N ARG A 204 -12.96 30.46 29.41
CA ARG A 204 -11.83 30.02 28.57
C ARG A 204 -11.64 30.87 27.31
N TYR A 205 -12.73 31.42 26.77
CA TYR A 205 -12.73 32.13 25.50
C TYR A 205 -12.69 33.65 25.67
N ILE A 206 -13.18 34.17 26.78
CA ILE A 206 -13.31 35.62 27.01
C ILE A 206 -12.12 36.22 27.78
N ASP A 207 -11.35 35.42 28.52
CA ASP A 207 -10.12 35.86 29.20
C ASP A 207 -9.02 36.39 28.25
N GLN A 208 -9.18 36.17 26.94
CA GLN A 208 -8.22 36.54 25.89
C GLN A 208 -8.70 37.67 24.97
N ILE A 209 -9.86 38.28 25.28
CA ILE A 209 -10.46 39.42 24.55
C ILE A 209 -10.39 40.66 25.43
#